data_AF-A0A0G4GV24-F1
#
_entry.id   AF-A0A0G4GV24-F1
#
_cell.length_a   1.000
_cell.length_b   1.000
_cell.length_c   1.000
_cell.angle_alpha   90.00
_cell.angle_beta   90.00
_cell.angle_gamma   90.00
#
_symmetry.space_group_name_H-M   'P 1'
#
loop_
_entity.id
_entity.type
_entity.pdbx_description
1 polymer ?
#
loop_
_entity_poly.entity_id
_entity_poly.type
_entity_poly.pdbx_seq_one_letter_code
_entity_poly.pdbx_strand_id
1 'polypeptide(L)'
;MQILLAFVALSSLICFTHSFQPSPPLSHLAFRAPVSAAAPSRHHAPRSRLSSSLQMQAPATLIQYHGVKLRLPVFGDTSVGVAFTPEACKELSAKVDEVLQTFRVIADRREGRERPRREPSMEFQTEVDGTRISFECNPNIFPDYTKAQVFFQVKSPHVDITAQLSFQSLIEALAQYKEQYGM
;
A
#
# COMPACT_ATOMS: atom_id res chain seq x y z
N MET A 1 20.14 -46.90 -12.41
CA MET A 1 19.46 -47.71 -11.38
C MET A 1 19.31 -46.78 -10.17
N GLN A 2 18.12 -46.23 -9.86
CA GLN A 2 17.05 -46.85 -9.06
C GLN A 2 17.61 -47.47 -7.75
N ILE A 3 17.16 -47.20 -6.53
CA ILE A 3 15.87 -46.73 -5.97
C ILE A 3 16.06 -46.57 -4.42
N LEU A 4 15.07 -45.94 -3.75
CA LEU A 4 14.60 -46.09 -2.35
C LEU A 4 14.96 -44.93 -1.38
N LEU A 5 14.09 -43.96 -1.10
CA LEU A 5 12.87 -43.98 -0.25
C LEU A 5 13.09 -44.43 1.20
N ALA A 6 12.90 -43.50 2.15
CA ALA A 6 12.35 -43.81 3.47
C ALA A 6 11.58 -42.60 4.04
N PHE A 7 10.27 -42.82 4.14
CA PHE A 7 9.25 -42.06 4.87
C PHE A 7 9.40 -42.22 6.38
N VAL A 8 9.28 -41.14 7.16
CA VAL A 8 8.88 -41.07 8.60
C VAL A 8 8.47 -39.61 8.87
N ALA A 9 7.42 -39.20 9.57
CA ALA A 9 6.18 -39.78 10.07
C ALA A 9 5.30 -38.62 10.62
N LEU A 10 3.98 -38.89 10.68
CA LEU A 10 2.96 -38.47 11.65
C LEU A 10 2.94 -37.06 12.26
N SER A 11 1.73 -36.49 12.27
CA SER A 11 0.97 -35.89 13.42
C SER A 11 0.20 -34.65 12.92
N SER A 12 -1.03 -34.31 13.27
CA SER A 12 -2.13 -34.91 14.02
C SER A 12 -3.38 -34.07 13.69
N LEU A 13 -4.55 -34.71 13.77
CA LEU A 13 -5.89 -34.10 13.78
C LEU A 13 -5.96 -32.87 14.70
N ILE A 14 -6.54 -31.77 14.21
CA ILE A 14 -7.35 -30.86 15.04
C ILE A 14 -8.57 -30.42 14.22
N CYS A 15 -9.74 -30.93 14.62
CA CYS A 15 -11.04 -30.42 14.22
C CYS A 15 -11.26 -29.03 14.83
N PHE A 16 -11.67 -28.05 14.02
CA PHE A 16 -12.23 -26.80 14.52
C PHE A 16 -13.68 -26.66 14.05
N THR A 17 -14.60 -26.99 14.95
CA THR A 17 -16.01 -26.62 14.85
C THR A 17 -16.14 -25.14 15.19
N HIS A 18 -16.38 -24.28 14.20
CA HIS A 18 -16.66 -22.87 14.46
C HIS A 18 -18.17 -22.66 14.56
N SER A 19 -18.66 -22.43 15.78
CA SER A 19 -20.01 -21.96 16.03
C SER A 19 -20.23 -20.60 15.39
N PHE A 20 -21.27 -20.51 14.58
CA PHE A 20 -21.73 -19.28 13.91
C PHE A 20 -22.67 -18.55 14.87
N GLN A 21 -22.31 -17.33 15.28
CA GLN A 21 -23.14 -16.48 16.14
C GLN A 21 -23.67 -15.31 15.29
N PRO A 22 -25.00 -15.15 15.13
CA PRO A 22 -25.55 -14.02 14.38
C PRO A 22 -25.59 -12.75 15.24
N SER A 23 -25.18 -11.63 14.63
CA SER A 23 -25.21 -10.28 15.19
C SER A 23 -26.64 -9.71 15.31
N PRO A 24 -26.94 -8.87 16.33
CA PRO A 24 -28.25 -8.25 16.49
C PRO A 24 -28.45 -7.03 15.57
N PRO A 25 -29.73 -6.68 15.25
CA PRO A 25 -30.07 -5.65 14.27
C PRO A 25 -30.06 -4.21 14.80
N LEU A 26 -29.79 -3.29 13.86
CA LEU A 26 -29.86 -1.84 13.94
C LEU A 26 -31.23 -1.33 14.44
N SER A 27 -31.21 -0.32 15.31
CA SER A 27 -32.40 0.44 15.70
C SER A 27 -32.17 1.95 15.59
N HIS A 28 -32.85 2.53 14.60
CA HIS A 28 -33.64 3.77 14.60
C HIS A 28 -33.07 5.12 15.08
N LEU A 29 -33.01 6.03 14.09
CA LEU A 29 -33.59 7.38 14.05
C LEU A 29 -33.58 8.24 15.35
N ALA A 30 -32.93 9.40 15.25
CA ALA A 30 -33.51 10.64 15.78
C ALA A 30 -33.00 11.85 14.97
N PHE A 31 -33.85 12.30 14.04
CA PHE A 31 -33.77 13.61 13.38
C PHE A 31 -34.33 14.66 14.35
N ARG A 32 -33.59 15.73 14.62
CA ARG A 32 -34.13 16.88 15.36
C ARG A 32 -33.47 18.19 14.90
N ALA A 33 -34.20 18.95 14.10
CA ALA A 33 -34.11 20.41 14.07
C ALA A 33 -35.19 20.96 15.04
N PRO A 34 -35.05 22.18 15.60
CA PRO A 34 -35.58 23.34 14.86
C PRO A 34 -34.85 24.70 15.07
N VAL A 35 -34.87 25.50 13.98
CA VAL A 35 -35.30 26.91 13.85
C VAL A 35 -35.08 27.93 14.99
N SER A 36 -34.41 29.07 14.69
CA SER A 36 -34.87 30.47 14.92
C SER A 36 -33.74 31.46 14.51
N ALA A 37 -33.79 32.17 13.37
CA ALA A 37 -34.46 33.45 13.07
C ALA A 37 -33.86 34.70 13.75
N ALA A 38 -33.20 35.59 12.97
CA ALA A 38 -33.44 37.05 12.90
C ALA A 38 -32.30 37.80 12.13
N ALA A 39 -32.68 38.56 11.11
CA ALA A 39 -31.89 39.59 10.40
C ALA A 39 -32.20 40.99 11.03
N PRO A 40 -31.92 42.18 10.45
CA PRO A 40 -31.03 42.59 9.34
C PRO A 40 -30.19 43.87 9.65
N SER A 41 -29.24 44.25 8.79
CA SER A 41 -29.22 45.61 8.18
C SER A 41 -27.97 45.91 7.35
N ARG A 42 -28.24 46.76 6.35
CA ARG A 42 -27.51 47.13 5.15
C ARG A 42 -26.35 48.09 5.43
N HIS A 43 -25.29 48.06 4.61
CA HIS A 43 -24.68 49.26 4.04
C HIS A 43 -24.02 48.97 2.68
N HIS A 44 -24.10 49.99 1.83
CA HIS A 44 -23.76 50.06 0.41
C HIS A 44 -22.25 50.13 0.10
N ALA A 45 -21.83 49.43 -0.98
CA ALA A 45 -20.92 49.81 -2.10
C ALA A 45 -19.48 50.35 -1.79
N PRO A 46 -18.53 50.47 -2.77
CA PRO A 46 -18.51 50.06 -4.18
C PRO A 46 -17.27 49.21 -4.60
N ARG A 47 -17.26 48.83 -5.89
CA ARG A 47 -16.21 48.18 -6.69
C ARG A 47 -14.76 48.64 -6.41
N SER A 48 -13.84 47.68 -6.29
CA SER A 48 -12.46 47.82 -6.74
C SER A 48 -12.03 46.61 -7.56
N ARG A 49 -11.41 46.92 -8.70
CA ARG A 49 -10.95 46.02 -9.77
C ARG A 49 -9.67 45.30 -9.39
N LEU A 50 -9.49 44.14 -10.02
CA LEU A 50 -8.22 43.58 -10.52
C LEU A 50 -7.11 43.34 -9.48
N SER A 51 -6.88 42.07 -9.19
CA SER A 51 -5.52 41.53 -9.18
C SER A 51 -5.59 40.07 -9.57
N SER A 52 -5.42 39.86 -10.87
CA SER A 52 -5.11 38.59 -11.49
C SER A 52 -3.79 38.10 -10.90
N SER A 53 -3.83 37.28 -9.84
CA SER A 53 -2.68 36.45 -9.51
C SER A 53 -2.68 35.32 -10.53
N LEU A 54 -1.96 35.56 -11.63
CA LEU A 54 -1.33 34.50 -12.40
C LEU A 54 -0.54 33.67 -11.39
N GLN A 55 -1.16 32.60 -10.88
CA GLN A 55 -0.43 31.47 -10.35
C GLN A 55 0.39 30.99 -11.54
N MET A 56 1.67 31.39 -11.56
CA MET A 56 2.68 30.64 -12.28
C MET A 56 2.64 29.23 -11.69
N GLN A 57 1.80 28.39 -12.30
CA GLN A 57 1.99 26.97 -12.29
C GLN A 57 3.37 26.79 -12.91
N ALA A 58 4.36 26.58 -12.03
CA ALA A 58 5.67 26.12 -12.46
C ALA A 58 5.41 24.96 -13.43
N PRO A 59 6.06 24.91 -14.61
CA PRO A 59 5.97 23.72 -15.42
C PRO A 59 6.45 22.60 -14.51
N ALA A 60 5.54 21.70 -14.13
CA ALA A 60 5.94 20.39 -13.66
C ALA A 60 6.81 19.89 -14.79
N THR A 61 8.13 19.92 -14.59
CA THR A 61 9.10 19.47 -15.57
C THR A 61 8.64 18.08 -15.92
N LEU A 62 8.07 17.95 -17.11
CA LEU A 62 7.59 16.69 -17.64
C LEU A 62 8.88 15.97 -18.02
N ILE A 63 9.58 15.47 -16.99
CA ILE A 63 10.66 14.53 -17.16
C ILE A 63 9.94 13.35 -17.76
N GLN A 64 10.03 13.24 -19.07
CA GLN A 64 9.59 12.09 -19.81
C GLN A 64 10.36 10.89 -19.25
N TYR A 65 9.75 10.15 -18.31
CA TYR A 65 10.29 8.92 -17.70
C TYR A 65 10.32 7.75 -18.70
N HIS A 66 10.50 8.04 -19.99
CA HIS A 66 10.17 7.16 -21.12
C HIS A 66 11.09 5.95 -21.29
N GLY A 67 12.08 5.74 -20.43
CA GLY A 67 13.08 4.67 -20.60
C GLY A 67 12.94 3.50 -19.64
N VAL A 68 12.79 3.76 -18.34
CA VAL A 68 13.06 2.75 -17.32
C VAL A 68 11.85 2.60 -16.40
N LYS A 69 11.28 1.39 -16.43
CA LYS A 69 10.07 0.99 -15.71
C LYS A 69 10.44 0.16 -14.49
N LEU A 70 9.73 0.33 -13.39
CA LEU A 70 9.79 -0.64 -12.30
C LEU A 70 9.14 -1.94 -12.78
N ARG A 71 9.92 -3.02 -12.84
CA ARG A 71 9.46 -4.34 -13.27
C ARG A 71 9.16 -5.21 -12.06
N LEU A 72 7.92 -5.65 -11.94
CA LEU A 72 7.44 -6.46 -10.81
C LEU A 72 7.07 -7.87 -11.31
N PRO A 73 7.62 -8.94 -10.72
CA PRO A 73 7.19 -10.29 -11.04
C PRO A 73 5.83 -10.55 -10.38
N VAL A 74 4.82 -10.87 -11.19
CA VAL A 74 3.43 -11.00 -10.73
C VAL A 74 2.98 -12.45 -10.69
N PHE A 75 3.35 -13.28 -11.68
CA PHE A 75 2.96 -14.69 -11.71
C PHE A 75 3.87 -15.52 -12.61
N GLY A 76 4.58 -16.50 -12.04
CA GLY A 76 5.55 -17.32 -12.78
C GLY A 76 6.59 -16.43 -13.47
N ASP A 77 6.75 -16.62 -14.78
CA ASP A 77 7.65 -15.81 -15.62
C ASP A 77 7.02 -14.48 -16.09
N THR A 78 5.83 -14.14 -15.60
CA THR A 78 5.10 -12.92 -15.98
C THR A 78 5.50 -11.75 -15.10
N SER A 79 5.84 -10.63 -15.73
CA SER A 79 6.15 -9.37 -15.05
C SER A 79 5.33 -8.21 -15.58
N VAL A 80 5.08 -7.23 -14.72
CA VAL A 80 4.41 -5.97 -15.05
C VAL A 80 5.44 -4.85 -14.94
N GLY A 81 5.60 -4.08 -16.02
CA GLY A 81 6.44 -2.89 -16.03
C GLY A 81 5.59 -1.63 -15.88
N VAL A 82 5.81 -0.86 -14.81
CA VAL A 82 5.10 0.39 -14.54
C VAL A 82 6.03 1.60 -14.67
N ALA A 83 5.50 2.71 -15.18
CA ALA A 83 6.20 3.98 -15.11
C ALA A 83 6.40 4.34 -13.63
N PHE A 84 7.63 4.70 -13.27
CA PHE A 84 8.00 4.91 -11.88
C PHE A 84 9.08 5.99 -11.81
N THR A 85 9.08 6.81 -10.76
CA THR A 85 10.05 7.89 -10.60
C THR A 85 11.17 7.51 -9.62
N PRO A 86 12.36 8.10 -9.76
CA PRO A 86 13.45 7.94 -8.79
C PRO A 86 13.04 8.33 -7.36
N GLU A 87 12.24 9.39 -7.21
CA GLU A 87 11.73 9.86 -5.91
C GLU A 87 10.79 8.84 -5.29
N ALA A 88 9.86 8.29 -6.08
CA ALA A 88 8.95 7.23 -5.67
C ALA A 88 9.73 5.96 -5.25
N CYS A 89 10.83 5.64 -5.95
CA CYS A 89 11.70 4.53 -5.57
C CYS A 89 12.39 4.75 -4.22
N LYS A 90 12.88 5.96 -3.95
CA LYS A 90 13.48 6.30 -2.65
C LYS A 90 12.46 6.20 -1.53
N GLU A 91 11.27 6.75 -1.72
CA GLU A 91 10.19 6.70 -0.73
C GLU A 91 9.73 5.26 -0.46
N LEU A 92 9.45 4.49 -1.51
CA LEU A 92 9.06 3.09 -1.38
C LEU A 92 10.16 2.25 -0.74
N SER A 93 11.43 2.52 -1.05
CA SER A 93 12.55 1.85 -0.39
C SER A 93 12.60 2.13 1.11
N ALA A 94 12.41 3.39 1.52
CA ALA A 94 12.38 3.75 2.94
C ALA A 94 11.23 3.03 3.66
N LYS A 95 10.06 2.93 3.02
CA LYS A 95 8.90 2.17 3.54
C LYS A 95 9.20 0.68 3.66
N VAL A 96 9.88 0.10 2.67
CA VAL A 96 10.33 -1.30 2.72
C VAL A 96 11.31 -1.53 3.87
N ASP A 97 12.25 -0.60 4.10
CA ASP A 97 13.21 -0.68 5.20
C ASP A 97 12.49 -0.57 6.57
N GLU A 98 11.50 0.32 6.71
CA GLU A 98 10.65 0.41 7.91
C GLU A 98 9.95 -0.92 8.21
N VAL A 99 9.43 -1.60 7.20
CA VAL A 99 8.78 -2.92 7.35
C VAL A 99 9.79 -3.99 7.75
N LEU A 100 10.99 -3.98 7.18
CA LEU A 100 12.06 -4.91 7.58
C LEU A 100 12.41 -4.76 9.06
N GLN A 101 12.51 -3.52 9.56
CA GLN A 101 12.72 -3.29 11.00
C GLN A 101 11.51 -3.76 11.81
N THR A 102 10.30 -3.53 11.31
CA THR A 102 9.07 -3.98 11.96
C THR A 102 9.05 -5.50 12.13
N PHE A 103 9.48 -6.26 11.12
CA PHE A 103 9.59 -7.72 11.23
C PHE A 103 10.60 -8.16 12.30
N ARG A 104 11.71 -7.44 12.47
CA ARG A 104 12.69 -7.71 13.54
C ARG A 104 12.07 -7.49 14.92
N VAL A 105 11.40 -6.36 15.10
CA VAL A 105 10.67 -6.04 16.35
C VAL A 105 9.62 -7.10 16.67
N ILE A 106 8.86 -7.57 15.68
CA ILE A 106 7.88 -8.65 15.86
C ILE A 106 8.57 -9.96 16.29
N ALA A 107 9.73 -10.29 15.72
CA ALA A 107 10.50 -11.47 16.07
C ALA A 107 11.00 -11.40 17.52
N ASP A 108 11.66 -10.31 17.90
CA ASP A 108 12.22 -10.12 19.26
C ASP A 108 11.13 -10.24 20.34
N ARG A 109 9.95 -9.68 20.11
CA ARG A 109 8.82 -9.77 21.06
C ARG A 109 8.27 -11.19 21.21
N ARG A 110 8.26 -11.98 20.13
CA ARG A 110 7.81 -13.38 20.18
C ARG A 110 8.77 -14.22 21.02
N GLU A 111 10.08 -13.95 20.93
CA GLU A 111 11.10 -14.61 21.75
C GLU A 111 10.98 -14.22 23.23
N GLY A 112 10.77 -12.92 23.50
CA GLY A 112 10.59 -12.38 24.85
C GLY A 112 9.27 -12.77 25.54
N ARG A 113 8.38 -13.54 24.87
CA ARG A 113 7.02 -13.86 25.32
C ARG A 113 6.21 -12.62 25.74
N GLU A 114 6.47 -11.49 25.08
CA GLU A 114 5.70 -10.27 25.30
C GLU A 114 4.29 -10.41 24.71
N ARG A 115 3.35 -9.65 25.27
CA ARG A 115 1.97 -9.64 24.76
C ARG A 115 1.98 -9.17 23.29
N PRO A 116 1.29 -9.87 22.37
CA PRO A 116 1.22 -9.46 20.98
C PRO A 116 0.71 -8.02 20.85
N ARG A 117 1.52 -7.15 20.24
CA ARG A 117 1.16 -5.79 19.87
C ARG A 117 1.20 -5.69 18.35
N ARG A 118 0.18 -5.05 17.78
CA ARG A 118 0.09 -4.80 16.35
C ARG A 118 1.01 -3.66 15.95
N GLU A 119 1.75 -3.88 14.89
CA GLU A 119 2.58 -2.89 14.21
C GLU A 119 1.81 -2.27 13.04
N PRO A 120 2.16 -1.05 12.61
CA PRO A 120 1.51 -0.42 11.46
C PRO A 120 1.74 -1.22 10.17
N SER A 121 0.73 -1.25 9.31
CA SER A 121 0.89 -1.73 7.93
C SER A 121 1.64 -0.70 7.10
N MET A 122 2.38 -1.17 6.10
CA MET A 122 2.94 -0.32 5.06
C MET A 122 1.88 -0.03 4.03
N GLU A 123 1.76 1.25 3.69
CA GLU A 123 0.98 1.74 2.56
C GLU A 123 1.87 2.73 1.80
N PHE A 124 1.99 2.52 0.50
CA PHE A 124 2.70 3.43 -0.39
C PHE A 124 1.84 3.64 -1.64
N GLN A 125 1.77 4.88 -2.09
CA GLN A 125 1.04 5.24 -3.30
C GLN A 125 1.74 6.36 -4.04
N THR A 126 1.82 6.22 -5.36
CA THR A 126 2.29 7.28 -6.25
C THR A 126 1.42 7.36 -7.50
N GLU A 127 1.50 8.47 -8.21
CA GLU A 127 0.82 8.67 -9.48
C GLU A 127 1.80 9.22 -10.49
N VAL A 128 1.93 8.55 -11.63
CA VAL A 128 2.84 8.91 -12.71
C VAL A 128 2.07 8.83 -14.02
N ASP A 129 2.02 9.93 -14.78
CA ASP A 129 1.36 10.02 -16.09
C ASP A 129 -0.08 9.46 -16.11
N GLY A 130 -0.87 9.77 -15.08
CA GLY A 130 -2.26 9.30 -14.93
C GLY A 130 -2.39 7.81 -14.58
N THR A 131 -1.28 7.16 -14.23
CA THR A 131 -1.25 5.79 -13.67
C THR A 131 -1.01 5.87 -12.17
N ARG A 132 -1.99 5.44 -11.38
CA ARG A 132 -1.87 5.30 -9.93
C ARG A 132 -1.31 3.94 -9.58
N ILE A 133 -0.28 3.92 -8.74
CA ILE A 133 0.37 2.71 -8.28
C ILE A 133 0.27 2.67 -6.76
N SER A 134 -0.14 1.54 -6.19
CA SER A 134 -0.12 1.33 -4.74
C SER A 134 0.51 0.01 -4.34
N PHE A 135 1.12 0.00 -3.16
CA PHE A 135 1.70 -1.16 -2.51
C PHE A 135 1.27 -1.18 -1.06
N GLU A 136 0.78 -2.33 -0.60
CA GLU A 136 0.31 -2.52 0.77
C GLU A 136 0.91 -3.80 1.36
N CYS A 137 1.40 -3.74 2.59
CA CYS A 137 1.90 -4.90 3.31
C CYS A 137 1.53 -4.83 4.79
N ASN A 138 0.91 -5.89 5.31
CA ASN A 138 0.61 -6.01 6.74
C ASN A 138 1.60 -6.97 7.41
N PRO A 139 2.60 -6.49 8.18
CA PRO A 139 3.61 -7.36 8.77
C PRO A 139 3.06 -8.25 9.88
N ASN A 140 1.88 -7.95 10.43
CA ASN A 140 1.31 -8.67 11.58
C ASN A 140 0.79 -10.07 11.23
N ILE A 141 0.42 -10.32 9.97
CA ILE A 141 -0.19 -11.59 9.55
C ILE A 141 0.87 -12.60 9.08
N PHE A 142 2.13 -12.19 9.00
CA PHE A 142 3.22 -13.04 8.55
C PHE A 142 4.18 -13.38 9.70
N PRO A 143 4.83 -14.56 9.64
CA PRO A 143 5.79 -14.93 10.67
C PRO A 143 7.09 -14.14 10.54
N ASP A 144 7.51 -13.82 9.31
CA ASP A 144 8.74 -13.13 8.95
C ASP A 144 8.62 -12.56 7.53
N TYR A 145 9.59 -11.72 7.12
CA TYR A 145 9.55 -11.02 5.82
C TYR A 145 9.72 -11.97 4.61
N THR A 146 10.34 -13.14 4.77
CA THR A 146 10.55 -14.10 3.67
C THR A 146 9.25 -14.78 3.27
N LYS A 147 8.27 -14.82 4.19
CA LYS A 147 6.91 -15.34 3.94
C LYS A 147 5.88 -14.25 3.69
N ALA A 148 6.29 -12.98 3.72
CA ALA A 148 5.39 -11.85 3.58
C ALA A 148 4.98 -11.63 2.12
N GLN A 149 3.72 -11.22 1.94
CA GLN A 149 3.19 -10.79 0.66
C GLN A 149 2.93 -9.29 0.66
N VAL A 150 3.13 -8.68 -0.51
CA VAL A 150 2.76 -7.31 -0.81
C VAL A 150 1.62 -7.34 -1.81
N PHE A 151 0.55 -6.65 -1.47
CA PHE A 151 -0.53 -6.38 -2.40
C PHE A 151 -0.16 -5.17 -3.25
N PHE A 152 -0.26 -5.34 -4.56
CA PHE A 152 0.14 -4.34 -5.53
C PHE A 152 -1.02 -4.04 -6.45
N GLN A 153 -1.22 -2.75 -6.73
CA GLN A 153 -2.26 -2.31 -7.65
C GLN A 153 -1.72 -1.26 -8.61
N VAL A 154 -2.10 -1.39 -9.87
CA VAL A 154 -1.92 -0.39 -10.92
C VAL A 154 -3.29 -0.03 -11.42
N LYS A 155 -3.65 1.25 -11.35
CA LYS A 155 -4.86 1.78 -11.98
C LYS A 155 -4.50 2.80 -13.01
N SER A 156 -5.05 2.64 -14.20
CA SER A 156 -4.89 3.55 -15.32
C SER A 156 -6.23 3.67 -16.06
N PRO A 157 -6.39 4.62 -17.01
CA PRO A 157 -7.64 4.76 -17.76
C PRO A 157 -8.06 3.51 -18.56
N HIS A 158 -7.14 2.60 -18.85
CA HIS A 158 -7.38 1.44 -19.73
C HIS A 158 -7.22 0.10 -19.03
N VAL A 159 -6.44 0.05 -17.96
CA VAL A 159 -6.00 -1.18 -17.31
C VAL A 159 -5.98 -0.99 -15.80
N ASP A 160 -6.64 -1.92 -15.12
CA ASP A 160 -6.55 -2.13 -13.68
C ASP A 160 -5.91 -3.49 -13.41
N ILE A 161 -4.72 -3.47 -12.81
CA ILE A 161 -4.00 -4.68 -12.39
C ILE A 161 -4.03 -4.71 -10.88
N THR A 162 -4.37 -5.86 -10.32
CA THR A 162 -4.28 -6.13 -8.90
C THR A 162 -3.60 -7.47 -8.73
N ALA A 163 -2.54 -7.52 -7.94
CA ALA A 163 -1.67 -8.68 -7.81
C ALA A 163 -1.06 -8.78 -6.42
N GLN A 164 -0.50 -9.95 -6.13
CA GLN A 164 0.33 -10.19 -4.96
C GLN A 164 1.72 -10.59 -5.44
N LEU A 165 2.75 -10.05 -4.79
CA LEU A 165 4.12 -10.52 -4.95
C LEU A 165 4.74 -10.78 -3.58
N SER A 166 5.80 -11.59 -3.54
CA SER A 166 6.56 -11.76 -2.30
C SER A 166 7.23 -10.44 -1.91
N PHE A 167 7.39 -10.19 -0.61
CA PHE A 167 8.10 -9.01 -0.12
C PHE A 167 9.57 -9.00 -0.58
N GLN A 168 10.20 -10.19 -0.67
CA GLN A 168 11.54 -10.33 -1.23
C GLN A 168 11.63 -9.88 -2.68
N SER A 169 10.67 -10.29 -3.52
CA SER A 169 10.61 -9.88 -4.92
C SER A 169 10.46 -8.36 -5.08
N LEU A 170 9.78 -7.69 -4.14
CA LEU A 170 9.71 -6.23 -4.13
C LEU A 170 11.09 -5.60 -3.86
N ILE A 171 11.82 -6.11 -2.86
CA ILE A 171 13.17 -5.65 -2.53
C ILE A 171 14.09 -5.79 -3.75
N GLU A 172 14.05 -6.95 -4.40
CA GLU A 172 14.86 -7.23 -5.60
C GLU A 172 14.50 -6.30 -6.77
N ALA A 173 13.20 -6.08 -7.02
CA ALA A 173 12.74 -5.17 -8.06
C ALA A 173 13.20 -3.72 -7.82
N LEU A 174 13.16 -3.25 -6.57
CA LEU A 174 13.66 -1.93 -6.19
C LEU A 174 15.17 -1.82 -6.33
N ALA A 175 15.92 -2.86 -5.95
CA ALA A 175 17.37 -2.89 -6.12
C ALA A 175 17.77 -2.82 -7.60
N GLN A 176 17.11 -3.62 -8.45
CA GLN A 176 17.34 -3.59 -9.90
C GLN A 176 16.98 -2.24 -10.51
N TYR A 177 15.88 -1.61 -10.07
CA TYR A 177 15.50 -0.28 -10.53
C TYR A 177 16.54 0.77 -10.14
N LYS A 178 17.08 0.72 -8.91
CA LYS A 178 18.15 1.61 -8.46
C LYS A 178 19.42 1.47 -9.30
N GLU A 179 19.83 0.23 -9.55
CA GLU A 179 21.00 -0.06 -10.40
C GLU A 179 20.83 0.51 -11.82
N GLN A 180 19.64 0.34 -12.42
CA GLN A 180 19.34 0.87 -13.76
C GLN A 180 19.35 2.41 -13.83
N TYR A 181 19.02 3.10 -12.73
CA TYR A 181 19.02 4.56 -12.64
C TYR A 181 20.32 5.15 -12.06
N GLY A 182 21.29 4.32 -11.66
CA GLY A 182 22.52 4.77 -11.01
C GLY A 182 22.28 5.44 -9.64
N MET A 183 21.29 4.95 -8.89
CA MET A 183 20.95 5.41 -7.53
C MET A 183 21.64 4.63 -6.42
#